data_AF-A0A6B0X469-F1
#
_entry.id   AF-A0A6B0X469-F1
#
_cell.length_a   1.000
_cell.length_b   1.000
_cell.length_c   1.000
_cell.angle_alpha   90.00
_cell.angle_beta   90.00
_cell.angle_gamma   90.00
#
_symmetry.space_group_name_H-M   'P 1'
#
loop_
_entity.id
_entity.type
_entity.pdbx_description
1 polymer ?
#
loop_
_entity_poly.entity_id
_entity_poly.type
_entity_poly.pdbx_seq_one_letter_code
_entity_poly.pdbx_strand_id
1 'polypeptide(L)' 'MANMQITLVTVGRFKDACYRDAAQNYIKRLQHYVAYDEIEVREERGGKNARVSDII' A
#
# COMPACT_ATOMS: atom_id res chain seq x y z
N MET A 1 -8.10 -7.46 25.03
CA MET A 1 -8.75 -6.66 23.97
C MET A 1 -8.07 -7.02 22.67
N ALA A 2 -8.80 -7.39 21.62
CA ALA A 2 -8.18 -7.66 20.32
C ALA A 2 -7.58 -6.36 19.80
N ASN A 3 -6.25 -6.26 19.80
CA ASN A 3 -5.55 -5.08 19.32
C ASN A 3 -5.57 -5.15 17.78
N MET A 4 -6.65 -4.62 17.18
CA MET A 4 -6.81 -4.64 15.73
C MET A 4 -5.62 -3.92 15.08
N GLN A 5 -5.12 -4.51 13.99
CA GLN A 5 -4.05 -3.95 13.17
C GLN A 5 -4.54 -3.87 11.72
N ILE A 6 -4.28 -2.73 11.07
CA ILE A 6 -4.53 -2.52 9.65
C ILE A 6 -3.19 -2.53 8.93
N THR A 7 -3.04 -3.45 7.96
CA THR A 7 -1.86 -3.48 7.09
C THR A 7 -2.29 -3.15 5.67
N LEU A 8 -1.73 -2.07 5.11
CA LEU A 8 -1.92 -1.69 3.72
C LEU A 8 -0.86 -2.36 2.86
N VAL A 9 -1.26 -3.30 2.00
CA VAL A 9 -0.34 -3.95 1.05
C VAL A 9 -0.59 -3.38 -0.34
N THR A 10 0.42 -2.75 -0.93
CA THR A 10 0.35 -2.12 -2.25
C THR A 10 1.41 -2.67 -3.19
N VAL A 11 1.16 -2.59 -4.49
CA VAL A 11 2.13 -2.91 -5.54
C VAL A 11 2.59 -1.60 -6.17
N GLY A 12 3.89 -1.36 -6.19
CA GLY A 12 4.48 -0.18 -6.80
C GLY A 12 4.40 1.09 -5.94
N ARG A 13 4.80 2.23 -6.52
CA ARG A 13 4.90 3.52 -5.83
C ARG A 13 3.89 4.51 -6.34
N PHE A 14 3.42 5.39 -5.45
CA PHE A 14 2.73 6.61 -5.84
C PHE A 14 3.58 7.40 -6.84
N LYS A 15 3.03 7.62 -8.04
CA LYS A 15 3.68 8.39 -9.11
C LYS A 15 3.66 9.88 -8.82
N ASP A 16 2.56 10.38 -8.24
CA ASP A 16 2.41 11.78 -7.85
C ASP A 16 2.57 11.98 -6.35
N ALA A 17 3.27 13.07 -5.99
CA ALA A 17 3.48 13.48 -4.60
C ALA A 17 2.16 13.82 -3.87
N CYS A 18 1.18 14.39 -4.59
CA CYS A 18 -0.11 14.77 -4.01
C CYS A 18 -0.85 13.58 -3.36
N TYR A 19 -0.86 12.40 -3.98
CA TYR A 19 -1.50 11.22 -3.42
C TYR A 19 -0.76 10.68 -2.19
N ARG A 20 0.58 10.75 -2.21
CA ARG A 20 1.41 10.37 -1.06
C ARG A 20 1.11 11.27 0.14
N ASP A 21 1.03 12.57 -0.07
CA ASP A 21 0.78 13.54 0.99
C ASP A 21 -0.63 13.41 1.56
N ALA A 22 -1.62 13.18 0.70
CA ALA A 22 -2.99 12.90 1.12
C ALA A 22 -3.05 11.62 1.96
N ALA A 23 -2.44 10.52 1.50
CA ALA A 23 -2.41 9.24 2.20
C ALA A 23 -1.76 9.39 3.59
N GLN A 24 -0.61 10.06 3.68
CA GLN A 24 0.08 10.30 4.95
C GLN A 24 -0.77 11.10 5.95
N ASN A 25 -1.56 12.06 5.48
CA ASN A 25 -2.48 12.81 6.35
C ASN A 25 -3.59 11.93 6.95
N TYR A 26 -4.12 10.99 6.18
CA TYR A 26 -5.12 10.03 6.69
C TYR A 26 -4.50 9.01 7.62
N ILE A 27 -3.32 8.47 7.27
CA ILE A 27 -2.62 7.46 8.07
C ILE A 27 -2.29 8.01 9.46
N LYS A 28 -1.77 9.24 9.56
CA LYS A 28 -1.51 9.90 10.85
C LYS A 28 -2.75 9.97 11.73
N ARG A 29 -3.91 10.29 11.15
CA ARG A 29 -5.19 10.34 11.88
C ARG A 29 -5.65 8.95 12.32
N LEU A 30 -5.44 7.95 11.47
CA LEU A 30 -5.85 6.56 11.70
C LEU A 30 -5.01 5.88 12.80
N GLN A 31 -3.71 6.15 12.85
CA GLN A 31 -2.78 5.60 13.84
C GLN A 31 -3.13 5.92 15.30
N HIS A 32 -3.97 6.95 15.54
CA HIS A 32 -4.48 7.24 16.88
C HIS A 32 -5.49 6.19 17.38
N TYR A 33 -6.13 5.45 16.47
CA TYR A 33 -7.21 4.51 16.80
C TYR A 33 -6.79 3.04 16.65
N VAL A 34 -5.83 2.77 15.77
CA VAL A 34 -5.48 1.39 15.38
C VAL A 34 -4.01 1.30 15.01
N ALA A 35 -3.38 0.16 15.30
CA ALA A 35 -2.04 -0.11 14.80
C ALA A 35 -2.09 -0.16 13.26
N TYR A 36 -1.19 0.57 12.61
CA TYR A 36 -1.14 0.66 11.15
C TYR A 36 0.25 0.30 10.63
N ASP A 37 0.29 -0.49 9.57
CA ASP A 37 1.49 -0.91 8.86
C ASP A 37 1.31 -0.78 7.34
N GLU A 38 2.38 -0.52 6.60
CA GLU A 38 2.36 -0.36 5.15
C GLU A 38 3.45 -1.24 4.52
N ILE A 39 3.04 -2.12 3.60
CA ILE A 39 3.92 -3.04 2.88
C ILE A 39 3.86 -2.69 1.38
N GLU A 40 4.97 -2.17 0.87
CA GLU A 40 5.16 -1.92 -0.56
C GLU A 40 5.82 -3.13 -1.22
N VAL A 41 5.10 -3.76 -2.15
CA VAL A 41 5.60 -4.85 -2.98
C VAL A 41 6.11 -4.25 -4.29
N ARG A 42 7.29 -4.68 -4.74
CA ARG A 42 7.84 -4.23 -6.02
C ARG A 42 6.92 -4.68 -7.17
N GLU A 43 6.63 -3.76 -8.08
CA GLU A 43 6.07 -4.14 -9.38
C GLU A 43 7.09 -5.03 -10.10
N GLU A 44 6.67 -6.21 -10.53
CA GLU A 44 7.40 -6.89 -11.59
C GLU A 44 7.40 -6.01 -12.85
N ARG A 45 8.50 -6.01 -13.59
CA ARG A 45 8.57 -5.37 -14.91
C ARG A 45 7.75 -6.19 -15.91
N GLY A 46 6.43 -6.17 -15.75
CA GLY A 46 5.50 -6.78 -16.68
C GLY A 46 5.58 -6.05 -18.01
N GLY A 47 6.12 -6.70 -19.04
CA GLY A 47 5.85 -6.28 -20.41
C GLY A 47 4.34 -6.15 -20.60
N LYS A 48 3.88 -5.05 -21.21
CA LYS A 48 2.46 -4.87 -21.61
C LYS A 48 2.01 -6.18 -22.26
N ASN A 49 1.15 -6.97 -21.58
CA ASN A 49 0.51 -8.24 -21.98
C ASN A 49 0.81 -9.51 -21.15
N ALA A 50 1.57 -9.45 -20.04
CA ALA A 50 1.64 -10.61 -19.14
C ALA A 50 0.30 -10.82 -18.41
N ARG A 51 -0.27 -12.03 -18.46
CA ARG A 51 -1.49 -12.36 -17.71
C ARG A 51 -1.13 -12.58 -16.25
N VAL A 52 -2.00 -12.14 -15.35
CA VAL A 52 -1.81 -12.29 -13.88
C VAL A 52 -1.62 -13.76 -13.48
N SER A 53 -2.11 -14.71 -14.30
CA SER A 53 -1.94 -16.15 -14.13
C SER A 53 -0.51 -16.67 -14.37
N ASP A 54 0.37 -15.87 -14.96
CA ASP A 54 1.71 -16.31 -15.39
C ASP A 54 2.82 -15.85 -14.41
N ILE A 55 2.44 -15.21 -13.30
CA ILE A 55 3.35 -14.70 -12.27
C ILE A 55 3.20 -15.62 -11.04
N ILE A 56 4.17 -16.51 -10.81
CA ILE A 56 4.30 -17.38 -9.62
C ILE A 56 5.46 -16.88 -8.76
#